data_AF-F8P8T3-F1
#
_entry.id   AF-F8P8T3-F1
#
_cell.length_a   1.000
_cell.length_b   1.000
_cell.length_c   1.000
_cell.angle_alpha   90.00
_cell.angle_beta   90.00
_cell.angle_gamma   90.00
#
_symmetry.space_group_name_H-M   'P 1'
#
loop_
_entity.id
_entity.type
_entity.pdbx_description
1 polymer ?
#
loop_
_entity_poly.entity_id
_entity_poly.type
_entity_poly.pdbx_seq_one_letter_code
_entity_poly.pdbx_strand_id
1 'polypeptide(L)'
;MPIMKLKLGKQFAKLSSSPSPSAVVRSADALAKFLNADGHPVCLDQVPAAMFSPPLAHLQRALAELGDLEVTEHDVSHASSFLSSTIMSYHNEDSRRNAIRQHVDHLIGEPGQWEERLDRVGNIQPDASWWQGEFPVTILKLKNAPGIGGDPFVQSLADYSKIVSDPQLAHFQGSCNFPVLLLGLSGNRIEIGVAVCVGSIYASRLVAFNITPGFHLSENIIHAARIFRCLSSCRAALAAHYRAVQGNHVTIAAIYPDPTSVSGNALPCLTYHGVLLRTGEHVSTSLADLEVGTTALYRATLGDAATPDGATEVVVKFASRYGEAAHRLLSDAKLAPKLHWCEPIIGGLFMVVMDHLEDGASIWRLRNSSRPKPVPEAVLRDVKGALKLLHENRFVFGDLRDTNVVSSKEQGFLVDFDWAGKEGEDRYPAALNENNKWHAEVRAHAVMSKAHDDYQFEQLEAQLK
;
A
#
# COMPACT_ATOMS: atom_id res chain seq x y z
N MET A 1 4.32 -22.36 7.61
CA MET A 1 3.08 -21.88 8.30
C MET A 1 3.24 -21.60 9.81
N PRO A 2 3.76 -22.51 10.68
CA PRO A 2 3.77 -22.28 12.14
C PRO A 2 4.59 -21.07 12.60
N ILE A 3 5.76 -20.85 11.97
CA ILE A 3 6.67 -19.74 12.30
C ILE A 3 6.06 -18.38 11.92
N MET A 4 5.36 -18.32 10.78
CA MET A 4 4.73 -17.08 10.30
C MET A 4 3.55 -16.68 11.17
N LYS A 5 2.71 -17.65 11.58
CA LYS A 5 1.67 -17.43 12.58
C LYS A 5 2.23 -16.94 13.92
N LEU A 6 3.34 -17.52 14.39
CA LEU A 6 3.99 -17.09 15.63
C LEU A 6 4.49 -15.64 15.53
N LYS A 7 5.09 -15.26 14.40
CA LYS A 7 5.54 -13.88 14.16
C LYS A 7 4.38 -12.91 14.02
N LEU A 8 3.30 -13.31 13.33
CA LEU A 8 2.07 -12.54 13.22
C LEU A 8 1.50 -12.29 14.62
N GLY A 9 1.35 -13.33 15.44
CA GLY A 9 0.91 -13.20 16.83
C GLY A 9 1.78 -12.26 17.66
N LYS A 10 3.11 -12.27 17.46
CA LYS A 10 4.02 -11.32 18.13
C LYS A 10 3.78 -9.87 17.69
N GLN A 11 3.53 -9.62 16.40
CA GLN A 11 3.24 -8.27 15.90
C GLN A 11 1.89 -7.76 16.42
N PHE A 12 0.86 -8.60 16.40
CA PHE A 12 -0.45 -8.28 16.99
C PHE A 12 -0.36 -8.04 18.50
N ALA A 13 0.48 -8.80 19.22
CA ALA A 13 0.72 -8.54 20.64
C ALA A 13 1.38 -7.16 20.87
N LYS A 14 2.27 -6.69 19.99
CA LYS A 14 2.82 -5.33 20.08
C LYS A 14 1.73 -4.27 19.91
N LEU A 15 0.80 -4.45 18.98
CA LEU A 15 -0.33 -3.55 18.77
C LEU A 15 -1.23 -3.43 20.02
N SER A 16 -1.41 -4.52 20.77
CA SER A 16 -2.15 -4.49 22.04
C SER A 16 -1.52 -3.56 23.08
N SER A 17 -0.19 -3.37 23.05
CA SER A 17 0.55 -2.50 23.95
C SER A 17 0.58 -1.02 23.54
N SER A 18 0.00 -0.67 22.39
CA SER A 18 -0.03 0.71 21.89
C SER A 18 -0.72 1.67 22.89
N PRO A 19 -0.37 2.97 22.90
CA PRO A 19 -1.04 3.95 23.74
C PRO A 19 -2.55 4.04 23.45
N SER A 20 -3.33 4.61 24.36
CA SER A 20 -4.75 4.91 24.08
C SER A 20 -4.87 5.93 22.92
N PRO A 21 -5.97 5.94 22.17
CA PRO A 21 -6.16 6.87 21.05
C PRO A 21 -5.90 8.33 21.44
N SER A 22 -6.42 8.77 22.58
CA SER A 22 -6.19 10.13 23.09
C SER A 22 -4.74 10.37 23.49
N ALA A 23 -3.98 9.35 23.88
CA ALA A 23 -2.55 9.49 24.21
C ALA A 23 -1.67 9.60 22.95
N VAL A 24 -2.03 8.90 21.87
CA VAL A 24 -1.31 8.95 20.58
C VAL A 24 -1.22 10.37 20.04
N VAL A 25 -2.29 11.15 20.15
CA VAL A 25 -2.38 12.51 19.59
C VAL A 25 -2.04 13.63 20.59
N ARG A 26 -1.47 13.31 21.76
CA ARG A 26 -1.10 14.32 22.78
C ARG A 26 0.17 15.10 22.45
N SER A 27 1.11 14.50 21.72
CA SER A 27 2.38 15.13 21.37
C SER A 27 2.96 14.53 20.09
N ALA A 28 3.87 15.26 19.46
CA ALA A 28 4.61 14.77 18.30
C ALA A 28 5.39 13.47 18.62
N ASP A 29 5.99 13.37 19.80
CA ASP A 29 6.71 12.17 20.23
C ASP A 29 5.78 10.96 20.40
N ALA A 30 4.58 11.16 20.95
CA ALA A 30 3.61 10.07 21.11
C ALA A 30 3.11 9.58 19.74
N LEU A 31 2.85 10.51 18.82
CA LEU A 31 2.47 10.19 17.45
C LEU A 31 3.60 9.47 16.71
N ALA A 32 4.83 9.97 16.79
CA ALA A 32 6.00 9.37 16.18
C ALA A 32 6.23 7.95 16.73
N LYS A 33 6.07 7.71 18.03
CA LYS A 33 6.14 6.37 18.61
C LYS A 33 5.04 5.44 18.11
N PHE A 34 3.84 5.94 17.89
CA PHE A 34 2.74 5.14 17.34
C PHE A 34 3.00 4.74 15.88
N LEU A 35 3.50 5.67 15.06
CA LEU A 35 3.76 5.45 13.63
C LEU A 35 5.10 4.72 13.37
N ASN A 36 6.12 4.94 14.21
CA ASN A 36 7.50 4.48 14.00
C ASN A 36 8.02 3.59 15.16
N ALA A 37 7.17 2.89 15.90
CA ALA A 37 7.65 1.94 16.92
C ALA A 37 8.57 0.89 16.27
N ASP A 38 9.75 0.69 16.86
CA ASP A 38 10.79 -0.24 16.39
C ASP A 38 10.18 -1.62 16.00
N GLY A 39 10.11 -1.90 14.70
CA GLY A 39 9.51 -3.11 14.12
C GLY A 39 8.13 -2.98 13.47
N HIS A 40 7.71 -1.75 13.12
CA HIS A 40 6.63 -1.32 12.21
C HIS A 40 5.20 -1.87 12.44
N PRO A 41 4.49 -1.42 13.49
CA PRO A 41 3.08 -1.79 13.68
C PRO A 41 2.07 -0.98 12.87
N VAL A 42 2.35 0.28 12.49
CA VAL A 42 1.40 1.16 11.77
C VAL A 42 2.09 2.06 10.75
N CYS A 43 1.97 1.77 9.46
CA CYS A 43 2.45 2.62 8.36
C CYS A 43 1.29 3.40 7.75
N LEU A 44 1.34 4.72 7.90
CA LEU A 44 0.34 5.65 7.39
C LEU A 44 0.85 6.35 6.12
N ASP A 45 0.07 6.27 5.04
CA ASP A 45 0.30 6.93 3.74
C ASP A 45 1.62 6.53 3.03
N GLN A 46 2.24 5.41 3.45
CA GLN A 46 3.47 4.87 2.85
C GLN A 46 3.20 3.68 1.92
N VAL A 47 2.28 2.79 2.32
CA VAL A 47 1.88 1.62 1.55
C VAL A 47 0.37 1.70 1.30
N PRO A 48 -0.09 1.63 0.03
CA PRO A 48 -1.52 1.72 -0.26
C PRO A 48 -2.29 0.53 0.30
N ALA A 49 -3.20 0.77 1.25
CA ALA A 49 -4.05 -0.29 1.81
C ALA A 49 -4.94 -0.96 0.75
N ALA A 50 -5.30 -0.22 -0.31
CA ALA A 50 -6.03 -0.73 -1.48
C ALA A 50 -5.32 -1.88 -2.20
N MET A 51 -3.99 -2.00 -2.09
CA MET A 51 -3.23 -3.10 -2.68
C MET A 51 -3.59 -4.49 -2.10
N PHE A 52 -4.22 -4.51 -0.91
CA PHE A 52 -4.51 -5.74 -0.17
C PHE A 52 -6.00 -6.07 -0.11
N SER A 53 -6.88 -5.25 -0.68
CA SER A 53 -8.32 -5.44 -0.53
C SER A 53 -9.09 -4.85 -1.71
N PRO A 54 -9.70 -5.70 -2.57
CA PRO A 54 -10.53 -5.24 -3.67
C PRO A 54 -11.66 -4.29 -3.24
N PRO A 55 -12.40 -4.50 -2.13
CA PRO A 55 -13.37 -3.51 -1.63
C PRO A 55 -12.79 -2.12 -1.38
N LEU A 56 -11.58 -2.03 -0.83
CA LEU A 56 -10.91 -0.74 -0.56
C LEU A 56 -10.37 -0.11 -1.85
N ALA A 57 -9.89 -0.93 -2.79
CA ALA A 57 -9.49 -0.47 -4.13
C ALA A 57 -10.68 0.11 -4.91
N HIS A 58 -11.82 -0.57 -4.91
CA HIS A 58 -13.03 -0.06 -5.57
C HIS A 58 -13.50 1.26 -4.94
N LEU A 59 -13.41 1.40 -3.61
CA LEU A 59 -13.67 2.68 -2.94
C LEU A 59 -12.72 3.77 -3.43
N GLN A 60 -11.40 3.51 -3.43
CA GLN A 60 -10.41 4.50 -3.85
C GLN A 60 -10.65 4.95 -5.30
N ARG A 61 -11.01 4.04 -6.22
CA ARG A 61 -11.41 4.39 -7.59
C ARG A 61 -12.66 5.28 -7.59
N ALA A 62 -13.73 4.85 -6.92
CA ALA A 62 -14.99 5.57 -6.89
C ALA A 62 -14.86 6.98 -6.27
N LEU A 63 -13.94 7.16 -5.31
CA LEU A 63 -13.63 8.47 -4.72
C LEU A 63 -12.79 9.36 -5.66
N ALA A 64 -11.96 8.78 -6.53
CA ALA A 64 -11.22 9.54 -7.55
C ALA A 64 -12.11 9.98 -8.72
N GLU A 65 -13.17 9.22 -9.00
CA GLU A 65 -14.11 9.40 -10.12
C GLU A 65 -15.48 9.94 -9.66
N LEU A 66 -15.52 10.71 -8.54
CA LEU A 66 -16.78 11.18 -7.93
C LEU A 66 -17.69 11.97 -8.88
N GLY A 67 -17.12 12.67 -9.86
CA GLY A 67 -17.86 13.52 -10.79
C GLY A 67 -18.95 12.78 -11.57
N ASP A 68 -18.72 11.50 -11.86
CA ASP A 68 -19.57 10.67 -12.71
C ASP A 68 -20.62 9.88 -11.91
N LEU A 69 -20.59 9.97 -10.57
CA LEU A 69 -21.53 9.25 -9.72
C LEU A 69 -22.85 10.00 -9.59
N GLU A 70 -23.90 9.45 -10.19
CA GLU A 70 -25.27 9.90 -9.99
C GLU A 70 -25.71 9.71 -8.54
N VAL A 71 -26.47 10.64 -7.98
CA VAL A 71 -27.04 10.56 -6.61
C VAL A 71 -28.56 10.71 -6.65
N THR A 72 -29.24 10.04 -5.73
CA THR A 72 -30.70 10.13 -5.62
C THR A 72 -31.12 11.36 -4.82
N GLU A 73 -32.36 11.81 -4.98
CA GLU A 73 -32.94 12.89 -4.15
C GLU A 73 -32.83 12.57 -2.65
N HIS A 74 -32.98 11.30 -2.29
CA HIS A 74 -32.84 10.84 -0.93
C HIS A 74 -31.41 10.99 -0.40
N ASP A 75 -30.39 10.62 -1.18
CA ASP A 75 -28.98 10.82 -0.82
C ASP A 75 -28.68 12.31 -0.56
N VAL A 76 -29.19 13.18 -1.44
CA VAL A 76 -29.04 14.64 -1.36
C VAL A 76 -29.73 15.19 -0.11
N SER A 77 -30.94 14.74 0.22
CA SER A 77 -31.68 15.18 1.41
C SER A 77 -30.95 14.85 2.71
N HIS A 78 -30.41 13.64 2.82
CA HIS A 78 -29.66 13.22 4.02
C HIS A 78 -28.31 13.89 4.11
N ALA A 79 -27.60 14.06 2.98
CA ALA A 79 -26.36 14.82 2.95
C ALA A 79 -26.59 16.28 3.34
N SER A 80 -27.66 16.91 2.86
CA SER A 80 -28.05 18.28 3.25
C SER A 80 -28.29 18.40 4.76
N SER A 81 -29.02 17.45 5.34
CA SER A 81 -29.32 17.44 6.78
C SER A 81 -28.03 17.23 7.60
N PHE A 82 -27.21 16.28 7.19
CA PHE A 82 -25.90 16.03 7.78
C PHE A 82 -24.99 17.26 7.74
N LEU A 83 -24.88 17.93 6.59
CA LEU A 83 -24.06 19.12 6.44
C LEU A 83 -24.59 20.27 7.29
N SER A 84 -25.91 20.46 7.34
CA SER A 84 -26.56 21.49 8.16
C SER A 84 -26.25 21.32 9.64
N SER A 85 -26.25 20.09 10.16
CA SER A 85 -25.80 19.80 11.53
C SER A 85 -24.28 19.99 11.66
N THR A 86 -23.49 19.49 10.71
CA THR A 86 -22.02 19.48 10.80
C THR A 86 -21.40 20.89 10.88
N ILE A 87 -21.98 21.87 10.18
CA ILE A 87 -21.49 23.27 10.16
C ILE A 87 -21.86 24.08 11.42
N MET A 88 -22.67 23.53 12.33
CA MET A 88 -23.03 24.19 13.58
C MET A 88 -21.89 24.14 14.60
N SER A 89 -21.88 25.14 15.49
CA SER A 89 -21.00 25.18 16.65
C SER A 89 -21.68 24.49 17.82
N TYR A 90 -20.94 23.64 18.53
CA TYR A 90 -21.44 22.86 19.65
C TYR A 90 -20.62 23.12 20.90
N HIS A 91 -21.27 23.15 22.07
CA HIS A 91 -20.59 23.36 23.35
C HIS A 91 -19.69 22.18 23.75
N ASN A 92 -20.03 20.95 23.34
CA ASN A 92 -19.27 19.73 23.64
C ASN A 92 -19.47 18.67 22.53
N GLU A 93 -18.63 17.63 22.55
CA GLU A 93 -18.63 16.55 21.54
C GLU A 93 -19.92 15.72 21.58
N ASP A 94 -20.53 15.55 22.76
CA ASP A 94 -21.78 14.78 22.91
C ASP A 94 -22.95 15.45 22.20
N SER A 95 -23.09 16.77 22.32
CA SER A 95 -24.13 17.55 21.63
C SER A 95 -23.96 17.46 20.12
N ARG A 96 -22.71 17.50 19.65
CA ARG A 96 -22.37 17.36 18.23
C ARG A 96 -22.69 15.97 17.72
N ARG A 97 -22.28 14.94 18.47
CA ARG A 97 -22.56 13.52 18.18
C ARG A 97 -24.06 13.27 18.03
N ASN A 98 -24.85 13.71 19.01
CA ASN A 98 -26.31 13.55 19.00
C ASN A 98 -26.97 14.22 17.77
N ALA A 99 -26.46 15.37 17.33
CA ALA A 99 -27.01 16.09 16.20
C ALA A 99 -26.71 15.46 14.83
N ILE A 100 -25.63 14.67 14.71
CA ILE A 100 -25.24 14.05 13.43
C ILE A 100 -25.54 12.55 13.35
N ARG A 101 -25.72 11.87 14.49
CA ARG A 101 -25.77 10.40 14.59
C ARG A 101 -26.72 9.74 13.59
N GLN A 102 -27.98 10.18 13.58
CA GLN A 102 -29.00 9.59 12.70
C GLN A 102 -28.68 9.82 11.22
N HIS A 103 -28.12 10.98 10.87
CA HIS A 103 -27.74 11.28 9.49
C HIS A 103 -26.56 10.45 9.03
N VAL A 104 -25.55 10.26 9.89
CA VAL A 104 -24.39 9.41 9.59
C VAL A 104 -24.82 7.95 9.42
N ASP A 105 -25.61 7.40 10.34
CA ASP A 105 -26.14 6.02 10.24
C ASP A 105 -26.86 5.80 8.91
N HIS A 106 -27.71 6.75 8.54
CA HIS A 106 -28.47 6.69 7.30
C HIS A 106 -27.57 6.77 6.05
N LEU A 107 -26.60 7.69 6.04
CA LEU A 107 -25.66 7.88 4.93
C LEU A 107 -24.66 6.71 4.78
N ILE A 108 -24.27 6.07 5.89
CA ILE A 108 -23.46 4.84 5.89
C ILE A 108 -24.32 3.63 5.46
N GLY A 109 -25.64 3.71 5.64
CA GLY A 109 -26.62 2.76 5.13
C GLY A 109 -27.07 1.70 6.14
N GLU A 110 -26.69 1.82 7.41
CA GLU A 110 -27.23 1.04 8.53
C GLU A 110 -26.91 1.71 9.88
N PRO A 111 -27.67 1.42 10.95
CA PRO A 111 -27.37 1.93 12.29
C PRO A 111 -26.02 1.42 12.84
N GLY A 112 -25.19 2.33 13.33
CA GLY A 112 -23.95 2.00 14.02
C GLY A 112 -24.12 1.77 15.53
N GLN A 113 -23.07 1.22 16.14
CA GLN A 113 -22.88 1.19 17.59
C GLN A 113 -22.20 2.48 18.03
N TRP A 114 -22.98 3.36 18.66
CA TRP A 114 -22.50 4.66 19.13
C TRP A 114 -22.14 4.60 20.61
N GLU A 115 -21.03 5.23 20.96
CA GLU A 115 -20.55 5.36 22.35
C GLU A 115 -20.30 4.01 23.06
N GLU A 116 -20.21 2.92 22.30
CA GLU A 116 -19.94 1.60 22.85
C GLU A 116 -18.49 1.53 23.36
N ARG A 117 -18.36 1.15 24.62
CA ARG A 117 -17.07 0.96 25.25
C ARG A 117 -16.59 -0.47 25.02
N LEU A 118 -15.42 -0.60 24.41
CA LEU A 118 -14.81 -1.90 24.12
C LEU A 118 -13.79 -2.24 25.22
N ASP A 119 -14.30 -2.73 26.36
CA ASP A 119 -13.48 -3.05 27.54
C ASP A 119 -12.40 -4.10 27.24
N ARG A 120 -12.72 -5.06 26.36
CA ARG A 120 -11.82 -6.15 25.93
C ARG A 120 -10.53 -5.68 25.25
N VAL A 121 -10.53 -4.49 24.63
CA VAL A 121 -9.40 -3.96 23.84
C VAL A 121 -8.87 -2.66 24.43
N GLY A 122 -8.56 -2.68 25.73
CA GLY A 122 -7.91 -1.55 26.39
C GLY A 122 -8.84 -0.39 26.70
N ASN A 123 -10.14 -0.67 26.90
CA ASN A 123 -11.16 0.32 27.26
C ASN A 123 -11.26 1.49 26.26
N ILE A 124 -11.07 1.23 24.98
CA ILE A 124 -11.31 2.24 23.95
C ILE A 124 -12.81 2.48 23.78
N GLN A 125 -13.16 3.64 23.25
CA GLN A 125 -14.53 4.03 22.96
C GLN A 125 -14.53 4.87 21.69
N PRO A 126 -14.65 4.24 20.50
CA PRO A 126 -14.96 4.94 19.26
C PRO A 126 -16.24 5.79 19.42
N ASP A 127 -16.38 6.89 18.66
CA ASP A 127 -17.62 7.67 18.71
C ASP A 127 -18.77 6.88 18.06
N ALA A 128 -18.47 6.19 16.95
CA ALA A 128 -19.34 5.18 16.37
C ALA A 128 -18.52 4.08 15.69
N SER A 129 -19.11 2.89 15.58
CA SER A 129 -18.52 1.77 14.85
C SER A 129 -19.60 0.89 14.21
N TRP A 130 -19.26 0.29 13.07
CA TRP A 130 -20.12 -0.64 12.33
C TRP A 130 -19.40 -1.96 12.17
N TRP A 131 -20.13 -3.07 12.30
CA TRP A 131 -19.55 -4.41 12.43
C TRP A 131 -20.28 -5.44 11.58
N GLN A 132 -19.53 -6.42 11.10
CA GLN A 132 -20.08 -7.67 10.54
C GLN A 132 -19.62 -8.81 11.43
N GLY A 133 -20.51 -9.30 12.30
CA GLY A 133 -20.11 -10.24 13.37
C GLY A 133 -19.07 -9.58 14.29
N GLU A 134 -17.91 -10.19 14.44
CA GLU A 134 -16.81 -9.68 15.28
C GLU A 134 -15.88 -8.71 14.54
N PHE A 135 -16.07 -8.50 13.23
CA PHE A 135 -15.16 -7.72 12.39
C PHE A 135 -15.55 -6.25 12.27
N PRO A 136 -14.61 -5.30 12.46
CA PRO A 136 -14.89 -3.89 12.26
C PRO A 136 -15.00 -3.57 10.76
N VAL A 137 -16.09 -2.92 10.36
CA VAL A 137 -16.31 -2.46 8.98
C VAL A 137 -16.01 -0.98 8.84
N THR A 138 -16.48 -0.17 9.79
CA THR A 138 -16.27 1.29 9.81
C THR A 138 -16.01 1.75 11.23
N ILE A 139 -15.03 2.65 11.42
CA ILE A 139 -14.73 3.29 12.71
C ILE A 139 -14.79 4.80 12.52
N LEU A 140 -15.57 5.47 13.37
CA LEU A 140 -15.74 6.91 13.36
C LEU A 140 -15.16 7.53 14.62
N LYS A 141 -14.37 8.58 14.42
CA LYS A 141 -13.94 9.49 15.47
C LYS A 141 -14.34 10.93 15.18
N LEU A 142 -14.79 11.61 16.22
CA LEU A 142 -15.33 12.96 16.14
C LEU A 142 -14.59 13.90 17.09
N LYS A 143 -14.36 15.12 16.61
CA LYS A 143 -13.85 16.26 17.36
C LYS A 143 -14.70 17.48 17.08
N ASN A 144 -14.86 18.34 18.08
CA ASN A 144 -15.67 19.56 17.92
C ASN A 144 -15.10 20.53 16.89
N ALA A 145 -13.78 20.70 16.89
CA ALA A 145 -13.07 21.59 15.98
C ALA A 145 -11.68 21.03 15.65
N PRO A 146 -11.12 21.37 14.48
CA PRO A 146 -9.74 21.03 14.15
C PRO A 146 -8.76 21.51 15.23
N GLY A 147 -7.83 20.64 15.62
CA GLY A 147 -6.80 20.93 16.62
C GLY A 147 -7.24 20.82 18.08
N ILE A 148 -8.54 20.73 18.39
CA ILE A 148 -9.04 20.52 19.75
C ILE A 148 -9.27 19.03 20.00
N GLY A 149 -8.63 18.47 21.03
CA GLY A 149 -8.79 17.05 21.40
C GLY A 149 -7.98 16.06 20.53
N GLY A 150 -7.20 16.57 19.59
CA GLY A 150 -6.33 15.82 18.69
C GLY A 150 -6.92 15.53 17.31
N ASP A 151 -6.18 14.79 16.50
CA ASP A 151 -6.58 14.42 15.14
C ASP A 151 -7.54 13.21 15.18
N PRO A 152 -8.80 13.35 14.71
CA PRO A 152 -9.77 12.27 14.78
C PRO A 152 -9.40 11.08 13.88
N PHE A 153 -8.77 11.33 12.73
CA PHE A 153 -8.36 10.27 11.81
C PHE A 153 -7.30 9.37 12.48
N VAL A 154 -6.26 9.97 13.05
CA VAL A 154 -5.21 9.23 13.78
C VAL A 154 -5.79 8.49 14.98
N GLN A 155 -6.76 9.09 15.70
CA GLN A 155 -7.44 8.41 16.80
C GLN A 155 -8.23 7.18 16.31
N SER A 156 -8.95 7.28 15.18
CA SER A 156 -9.67 6.13 14.61
C SER A 156 -8.72 5.00 14.19
N LEU A 157 -7.53 5.34 13.69
CA LEU A 157 -6.47 4.39 13.37
C LEU A 157 -5.90 3.72 14.63
N ALA A 158 -5.78 4.47 15.73
CA ALA A 158 -5.38 3.91 17.02
C ALA A 158 -6.46 2.99 17.60
N ASP A 159 -7.76 3.34 17.49
CA ASP A 159 -8.87 2.46 17.84
C ASP A 159 -8.81 1.16 17.03
N TYR A 160 -8.66 1.27 15.71
CA TYR A 160 -8.49 0.12 14.82
C TYR A 160 -7.35 -0.79 15.26
N SER A 161 -6.18 -0.22 15.58
CA SER A 161 -5.01 -0.99 16.03
C SER A 161 -5.29 -1.83 17.28
N LYS A 162 -6.13 -1.30 18.19
CA LYS A 162 -6.54 -1.99 19.42
C LYS A 162 -7.56 -3.08 19.10
N ILE A 163 -8.53 -2.79 18.23
CA ILE A 163 -9.57 -3.74 17.81
C ILE A 163 -8.96 -4.97 17.14
N VAL A 164 -8.07 -4.80 16.16
CA VAL A 164 -7.46 -5.96 15.46
C VAL A 164 -6.55 -6.79 16.36
N SER A 165 -6.12 -6.23 17.48
CA SER A 165 -5.34 -6.93 18.50
C SER A 165 -6.20 -7.77 19.46
N ASP A 166 -7.52 -7.80 19.28
CA ASP A 166 -8.40 -8.55 20.16
C ASP A 166 -8.11 -10.06 20.08
N PRO A 167 -7.98 -10.75 21.24
CA PRO A 167 -7.87 -12.20 21.30
C PRO A 167 -8.96 -12.98 20.54
N GLN A 168 -10.19 -12.45 20.43
CA GLN A 168 -11.29 -13.05 19.64
C GLN A 168 -10.93 -13.12 18.15
N LEU A 169 -10.26 -12.10 17.63
CA LEU A 169 -9.84 -12.04 16.23
C LEU A 169 -8.57 -12.87 15.96
N ALA A 170 -7.92 -13.40 17.00
CA ALA A 170 -6.65 -14.13 16.87
C ALA A 170 -6.76 -15.35 15.95
N HIS A 171 -7.92 -15.99 15.89
CA HIS A 171 -8.11 -17.18 15.05
C HIS A 171 -8.22 -16.84 13.54
N PHE A 172 -8.50 -15.58 13.20
CA PHE A 172 -8.56 -15.07 11.83
C PHE A 172 -7.23 -14.49 11.34
N GLN A 173 -6.23 -14.36 12.22
CA GLN A 173 -4.92 -13.84 11.85
C GLN A 173 -4.27 -14.71 10.77
N GLY A 174 -4.08 -14.13 9.59
CA GLY A 174 -3.51 -14.78 8.40
C GLY A 174 -4.56 -15.16 7.35
N SER A 175 -5.78 -15.49 7.76
CA SER A 175 -6.91 -15.77 6.85
C SER A 175 -7.76 -14.53 6.56
N CYS A 176 -7.58 -13.47 7.34
CA CYS A 176 -8.16 -12.15 7.14
C CYS A 176 -7.10 -11.07 7.35
N ASN A 177 -7.19 -9.99 6.58
CA ASN A 177 -6.39 -8.78 6.74
C ASN A 177 -7.19 -7.59 7.28
N PHE A 178 -8.39 -7.83 7.80
CA PHE A 178 -9.21 -6.87 8.55
C PHE A 178 -9.41 -5.50 7.85
N PRO A 179 -9.85 -5.47 6.58
CA PRO A 179 -10.04 -4.22 5.86
C PRO A 179 -11.13 -3.35 6.49
N VAL A 180 -10.84 -2.07 6.74
CA VAL A 180 -11.74 -1.16 7.48
C VAL A 180 -11.82 0.23 6.83
N LEU A 181 -12.99 0.86 6.97
CA LEU A 181 -13.20 2.29 6.71
C LEU A 181 -12.89 3.12 7.96
N LEU A 182 -12.10 4.18 7.81
CA LEU A 182 -11.78 5.14 8.87
C LEU A 182 -12.40 6.50 8.54
N LEU A 183 -13.25 7.01 9.43
CA LEU A 183 -13.94 8.29 9.27
C LEU A 183 -13.57 9.24 10.41
N GLY A 184 -12.90 10.34 10.06
CA GLY A 184 -12.58 11.44 10.96
C GLY A 184 -13.45 12.65 10.70
N LEU A 185 -14.16 13.15 11.72
CA LEU A 185 -14.98 14.36 11.62
C LEU A 185 -14.44 15.42 12.60
N SER A 186 -14.08 16.61 12.10
CA SER A 186 -13.67 17.73 12.95
C SER A 186 -14.19 19.07 12.44
N GLY A 187 -15.09 19.71 13.18
CA GLY A 187 -15.73 20.95 12.73
C GLY A 187 -16.39 20.79 11.35
N ASN A 188 -15.98 21.58 10.36
CA ASN A 188 -16.48 21.45 8.99
C ASN A 188 -15.62 20.52 8.10
N ARG A 189 -14.66 19.79 8.67
CA ARG A 189 -13.75 18.90 7.93
C ARG A 189 -14.18 17.44 8.05
N ILE A 190 -14.15 16.76 6.91
CA ILE A 190 -14.35 15.31 6.80
C ILE A 190 -13.07 14.68 6.25
N GLU A 191 -12.61 13.64 6.92
CA GLU A 191 -11.45 12.85 6.53
C GLU A 191 -11.85 11.39 6.39
N ILE A 192 -11.53 10.80 5.25
CA ILE A 192 -11.85 9.42 4.91
C ILE A 192 -10.54 8.74 4.59
N GLY A 193 -10.34 7.58 5.20
CA GLY A 193 -9.29 6.67 4.81
C GLY A 193 -9.69 5.24 5.06
N VAL A 194 -8.72 4.39 4.85
CA VAL A 194 -8.87 2.94 4.90
C VAL A 194 -7.66 2.33 5.57
N ALA A 195 -7.83 1.15 6.16
CA ALA A 195 -6.70 0.40 6.70
C ALA A 195 -6.88 -1.11 6.51
N VAL A 196 -5.75 -1.82 6.52
CA VAL A 196 -5.64 -3.29 6.58
C VAL A 196 -4.59 -3.66 7.62
N CYS A 197 -4.68 -4.86 8.20
CA CYS A 197 -3.67 -5.43 9.08
C CYS A 197 -3.14 -6.73 8.49
N VAL A 198 -1.94 -6.65 7.91
CA VAL A 198 -1.22 -7.81 7.34
C VAL A 198 -0.04 -8.22 8.24
N GLY A 199 -0.17 -7.94 9.54
CA GLY A 199 0.88 -8.02 10.55
C GLY A 199 1.43 -6.65 10.94
N SER A 200 1.71 -5.81 9.95
CA SER A 200 1.72 -4.35 10.11
C SER A 200 0.36 -3.80 9.69
N ILE A 201 -0.03 -2.66 10.26
CA ILE A 201 -1.20 -1.91 9.80
C ILE A 201 -0.75 -0.99 8.68
N TYR A 202 -1.38 -1.12 7.51
CA TYR A 202 -1.22 -0.16 6.42
C TYR A 202 -2.48 0.67 6.31
N ALA A 203 -2.34 1.98 6.43
CA ALA A 203 -3.43 2.92 6.36
C ALA A 203 -3.19 3.95 5.26
N SER A 204 -4.26 4.37 4.59
CA SER A 204 -4.21 5.37 3.53
C SER A 204 -5.34 6.38 3.71
N ARG A 205 -5.00 7.67 3.72
CA ARG A 205 -5.97 8.75 3.57
C ARG A 205 -6.38 8.85 2.12
N LEU A 206 -7.69 8.82 1.86
CA LEU A 206 -8.26 8.87 0.51
C LEU A 206 -8.83 10.25 0.19
N VAL A 207 -9.55 10.84 1.13
CA VAL A 207 -10.19 12.15 0.95
C VAL A 207 -10.05 12.98 2.23
N ALA A 208 -9.72 14.25 2.07
CA ALA A 208 -9.87 15.27 3.09
C ALA A 208 -10.53 16.48 2.45
N PHE A 209 -11.74 16.82 2.87
CA PHE A 209 -12.46 17.97 2.32
C PHE A 209 -13.10 18.82 3.42
N ASN A 210 -13.13 20.13 3.18
CA ASN A 210 -13.75 21.10 4.08
C ASN A 210 -15.10 21.53 3.50
N ILE A 211 -16.14 21.39 4.30
CA ILE A 211 -17.47 21.91 4.00
C ILE A 211 -17.39 23.43 4.07
N THR A 212 -17.63 24.09 2.94
CA THR A 212 -17.64 25.56 2.85
C THR A 212 -19.09 26.05 2.85
N PRO A 213 -19.59 26.67 3.94
CA PRO A 213 -20.94 27.18 3.97
C PRO A 213 -21.11 28.39 3.03
N GLY A 214 -22.36 28.70 2.67
CA GLY A 214 -22.68 29.84 1.81
C GLY A 214 -22.76 29.48 0.32
N PHE A 215 -22.07 30.22 -0.54
CA PHE A 215 -22.20 30.14 -2.01
C PHE A 215 -21.95 28.74 -2.60
N HIS A 216 -21.19 27.89 -1.92
CA HIS A 216 -20.84 26.55 -2.39
C HIS A 216 -21.63 25.43 -1.69
N LEU A 217 -22.67 25.76 -0.91
CA LEU A 217 -23.41 24.75 -0.14
C LEU A 217 -24.05 23.68 -1.04
N SER A 218 -24.65 24.07 -2.17
CA SER A 218 -25.27 23.13 -3.11
C SER A 218 -24.27 22.09 -3.62
N GLU A 219 -23.10 22.54 -4.10
CA GLU A 219 -22.04 21.65 -4.57
C GLU A 219 -21.49 20.76 -3.45
N ASN A 220 -21.33 21.29 -2.24
CA ASN A 220 -20.89 20.50 -1.09
C ASN A 220 -21.90 19.41 -0.71
N ILE A 221 -23.20 19.67 -0.81
CA ILE A 221 -24.26 18.67 -0.57
C ILE A 221 -24.13 17.54 -1.57
N ILE A 222 -24.04 17.85 -2.87
CA ILE A 222 -23.89 16.83 -3.93
C ILE A 222 -22.59 16.04 -3.73
N HIS A 223 -21.48 16.73 -3.42
CA HIS A 223 -20.20 16.10 -3.18
C HIS A 223 -20.23 15.16 -1.97
N ALA A 224 -20.83 15.59 -0.85
CA ALA A 224 -21.01 14.76 0.33
C ALA A 224 -21.92 13.56 0.05
N ALA A 225 -23.04 13.73 -0.67
CA ALA A 225 -23.93 12.66 -1.05
C ALA A 225 -23.20 11.57 -1.87
N ARG A 226 -22.38 11.98 -2.86
CA ARG A 226 -21.56 11.07 -3.67
C ARG A 226 -20.56 10.30 -2.82
N ILE A 227 -19.83 11.00 -1.94
CA ILE A 227 -18.88 10.40 -1.01
C ILE A 227 -19.56 9.33 -0.14
N PHE A 228 -20.68 9.67 0.51
CA PHE A 228 -21.35 8.73 1.41
C PHE A 228 -21.96 7.53 0.67
N ARG A 229 -22.41 7.71 -0.57
CA ARG A 229 -22.82 6.58 -1.42
C ARG A 229 -21.65 5.62 -1.71
N CYS A 230 -20.45 6.14 -1.96
CA CYS A 230 -19.23 5.33 -2.07
C CYS A 230 -18.92 4.59 -0.76
N LEU A 231 -19.01 5.29 0.39
CA LEU A 231 -18.79 4.69 1.71
C LEU A 231 -19.80 3.58 2.02
N SER A 232 -21.08 3.80 1.75
CA SER A 232 -22.14 2.81 1.98
C SER A 232 -21.93 1.55 1.12
N SER A 233 -21.55 1.74 -0.15
CA SER A 233 -21.23 0.64 -1.06
C SER A 233 -19.99 -0.15 -0.60
N CYS A 234 -18.94 0.55 -0.14
CA CYS A 234 -17.74 -0.09 0.40
C CYS A 234 -18.04 -0.87 1.68
N ARG A 235 -18.81 -0.29 2.61
CA ARG A 235 -19.28 -0.98 3.83
C ARG A 235 -20.00 -2.29 3.49
N ALA A 236 -20.92 -2.26 2.53
CA ALA A 236 -21.64 -3.45 2.10
C ALA A 236 -20.70 -4.52 1.50
N ALA A 237 -19.71 -4.10 0.70
CA ALA A 237 -18.68 -4.99 0.15
C ALA A 237 -17.77 -5.59 1.22
N LEU A 238 -17.36 -4.80 2.21
CA LEU A 238 -16.59 -5.27 3.37
C LEU A 238 -17.40 -6.27 4.21
N ALA A 239 -18.68 -6.01 4.44
CA ALA A 239 -19.56 -6.94 5.14
C ALA A 239 -19.71 -8.27 4.37
N ALA A 240 -19.81 -8.23 3.04
CA ALA A 240 -19.82 -9.44 2.21
C ALA A 240 -18.48 -10.20 2.31
N HIS A 241 -17.35 -9.48 2.26
CA HIS A 241 -16.02 -10.05 2.45
C HIS A 241 -15.90 -10.78 3.80
N TYR A 242 -16.32 -10.15 4.89
CA TYR A 242 -16.25 -10.76 6.22
C TYR A 242 -17.15 -11.99 6.38
N ARG A 243 -18.32 -12.03 5.74
CA ARG A 243 -19.15 -13.26 5.70
C ARG A 243 -18.45 -14.41 4.99
N ALA A 244 -17.69 -14.13 3.94
CA ALA A 244 -16.91 -15.16 3.25
C ALA A 244 -15.72 -15.68 4.09
N VAL A 245 -15.06 -14.79 4.85
CA VAL A 245 -13.98 -15.16 5.78
C VAL A 245 -14.44 -16.16 6.84
N GLN A 246 -15.65 -16.02 7.37
CA GLN A 246 -16.20 -16.90 8.41
C GLN A 246 -16.33 -18.37 7.99
N GLY A 247 -16.31 -18.67 6.69
CA GLY A 247 -16.40 -20.04 6.16
C GLY A 247 -15.07 -20.73 5.84
N ASN A 248 -13.92 -20.05 6.00
CA ASN A 248 -12.67 -20.47 5.34
C ASN A 248 -11.62 -21.11 6.27
N HIS A 249 -10.88 -22.07 5.69
CA HIS A 249 -9.77 -22.78 6.34
C HIS A 249 -8.56 -21.88 6.62
N VAL A 250 -7.68 -22.33 7.52
CA VAL A 250 -6.42 -21.69 7.88
C VAL A 250 -5.52 -21.55 6.64
N THR A 251 -5.51 -20.35 6.06
CA THR A 251 -4.51 -19.93 5.07
C THR A 251 -3.77 -18.70 5.59
N ILE A 252 -2.62 -18.39 4.98
CA ILE A 252 -1.89 -17.12 5.17
C ILE A 252 -2.00 -16.26 3.90
N ALA A 253 -2.97 -16.55 3.03
CA ALA A 253 -3.08 -15.87 1.74
C ALA A 253 -3.49 -14.41 1.90
N ALA A 254 -4.32 -14.10 2.91
CA ALA A 254 -4.89 -12.76 3.09
C ALA A 254 -3.86 -11.69 3.47
N ILE A 255 -2.67 -12.07 3.93
CA ILE A 255 -1.59 -11.13 4.25
C ILE A 255 -0.76 -10.73 3.02
N TYR A 256 -0.95 -11.38 1.88
CA TYR A 256 -0.33 -11.01 0.62
C TYR A 256 -1.21 -10.02 -0.15
N PRO A 257 -0.64 -9.26 -1.11
CA PRO A 257 -1.40 -8.38 -1.98
C PRO A 257 -2.53 -9.10 -2.72
N ASP A 258 -3.67 -8.42 -2.84
CA ASP A 258 -4.82 -8.79 -3.67
C ASP A 258 -5.24 -7.55 -4.48
N PRO A 259 -4.40 -7.15 -5.45
CA PRO A 259 -4.53 -5.86 -6.10
C PRO A 259 -5.72 -5.84 -7.07
N THR A 260 -6.08 -4.64 -7.54
CA THR A 260 -7.13 -4.46 -8.56
C THR A 260 -6.55 -3.66 -9.73
N SER A 261 -6.63 -4.19 -10.95
CA SER A 261 -6.14 -3.50 -12.17
C SER A 261 -6.90 -2.19 -12.39
N VAL A 262 -6.19 -1.10 -12.70
CA VAL A 262 -6.81 0.19 -13.08
C VAL A 262 -7.65 0.01 -14.33
N SER A 263 -7.13 -0.73 -15.31
CA SER A 263 -7.77 -0.97 -16.62
C SER A 263 -8.96 -1.92 -16.56
N GLY A 264 -9.18 -2.61 -15.43
CA GLY A 264 -10.21 -3.65 -15.29
C GLY A 264 -9.82 -5.00 -15.90
N ASN A 265 -8.56 -5.16 -16.31
CA ASN A 265 -8.04 -6.41 -16.83
C ASN A 265 -7.98 -7.48 -15.73
N ALA A 266 -8.25 -8.73 -16.09
CA ALA A 266 -8.08 -9.86 -15.18
C ALA A 266 -6.59 -10.01 -14.83
N LEU A 267 -6.28 -10.00 -13.55
CA LEU A 267 -4.91 -10.17 -13.07
C LEU A 267 -4.44 -11.62 -13.23
N PRO A 268 -3.11 -11.83 -13.39
CA PRO A 268 -2.55 -13.18 -13.43
C PRO A 268 -2.85 -13.95 -12.14
N CYS A 269 -3.16 -15.24 -12.27
CA CYS A 269 -3.33 -16.12 -11.11
C CYS A 269 -1.96 -16.35 -10.45
N LEU A 270 -1.83 -15.91 -9.19
CA LEU A 270 -0.60 -15.95 -8.43
C LEU A 270 -0.80 -16.65 -7.09
N THR A 271 0.15 -17.51 -6.73
CA THR A 271 0.26 -18.07 -5.38
C THR A 271 1.54 -17.57 -4.74
N TYR A 272 1.43 -16.71 -3.72
CA TYR A 272 2.57 -16.12 -3.03
C TYR A 272 3.22 -17.09 -2.02
N HIS A 273 4.55 -17.11 -1.98
CA HIS A 273 5.35 -18.00 -1.13
C HIS A 273 6.17 -17.30 -0.05
N GLY A 274 6.32 -15.97 -0.17
CA GLY A 274 7.15 -15.19 0.72
C GLY A 274 7.56 -13.85 0.15
N VAL A 275 8.19 -13.06 1.02
CA VAL A 275 8.80 -11.78 0.66
C VAL A 275 10.20 -12.06 0.14
N LEU A 276 10.58 -11.35 -0.92
CA LEU A 276 11.94 -11.36 -1.43
C LEU A 276 12.62 -10.06 -0.98
N LEU A 277 13.64 -10.18 -0.13
CA LEU A 277 14.40 -9.01 0.29
C LEU A 277 15.24 -8.47 -0.88
N ARG A 278 15.57 -7.19 -0.86
CA ARG A 278 16.47 -6.56 -1.87
C ARG A 278 17.85 -7.23 -1.94
N THR A 279 18.27 -7.92 -0.88
CA THR A 279 19.49 -8.74 -0.83
C THR A 279 19.39 -10.04 -1.67
N GLY A 280 18.21 -10.34 -2.24
CA GLY A 280 17.92 -11.60 -2.91
C GLY A 280 17.70 -12.77 -1.94
N GLU A 281 17.56 -12.48 -0.64
CA GLU A 281 17.21 -13.48 0.36
C GLU A 281 15.70 -13.70 0.38
N HIS A 282 15.29 -14.96 0.21
CA HIS A 282 13.89 -15.35 0.31
C HIS A 282 13.53 -15.59 1.77
N VAL A 283 12.54 -14.85 2.28
CA VAL A 283 12.08 -15.02 3.64
C VAL A 283 10.62 -15.46 3.65
N SER A 284 10.41 -16.78 3.52
CA SER A 284 9.10 -17.45 3.63
C SER A 284 8.42 -17.26 5.01
N THR A 285 9.15 -16.71 5.98
CA THR A 285 8.66 -16.49 7.35
C THR A 285 8.65 -15.02 7.76
N SER A 286 8.89 -14.07 6.86
CA SER A 286 8.81 -12.64 7.19
C SER A 286 7.56 -12.04 6.61
N LEU A 287 6.92 -11.18 7.39
CA LEU A 287 6.02 -10.18 6.86
C LEU A 287 6.84 -9.26 5.96
N ALA A 288 6.20 -8.66 4.95
CA ALA A 288 6.88 -7.68 4.13
C ALA A 288 7.27 -6.53 5.06
N ASP A 289 8.57 -6.45 5.39
CA ASP A 289 9.13 -5.23 5.90
C ASP A 289 9.29 -4.34 4.68
N LEU A 290 8.15 -3.80 4.25
CA LEU A 290 8.10 -2.64 3.40
C LEU A 290 8.62 -1.52 4.30
N GLU A 291 9.94 -1.49 4.49
CA GLU A 291 10.65 -0.35 5.04
C GLU A 291 10.18 0.91 4.27
N VAL A 292 10.69 2.09 4.60
CA VAL A 292 10.48 3.34 3.84
C VAL A 292 10.87 3.21 2.33
N GLY A 293 11.30 2.03 1.87
CA GLY A 293 11.53 1.67 0.48
C GLY A 293 10.28 1.74 -0.39
N THR A 294 10.46 2.35 -1.55
CA THR A 294 9.45 2.63 -2.59
C THR A 294 8.99 1.41 -3.39
N THR A 295 9.33 0.18 -2.97
CA THR A 295 9.08 -1.05 -3.75
C THR A 295 8.85 -2.27 -2.86
N ALA A 296 7.86 -3.10 -3.22
CA ALA A 296 7.62 -4.40 -2.61
C ALA A 296 8.02 -5.54 -3.58
N LEU A 297 8.66 -6.60 -3.07
CA LEU A 297 9.04 -7.78 -3.87
C LEU A 297 8.57 -9.06 -3.19
N TYR A 298 7.92 -9.93 -3.95
CA TYR A 298 7.41 -11.21 -3.49
C TYR A 298 7.84 -12.33 -4.43
N ARG A 299 8.06 -13.52 -3.87
CA ARG A 299 8.15 -14.75 -4.65
C ARG A 299 6.76 -15.36 -4.79
N ALA A 300 6.39 -15.77 -5.99
CA ALA A 300 5.13 -16.43 -6.26
C ALA A 300 5.28 -17.48 -7.36
N THR A 301 4.26 -18.32 -7.49
CA THR A 301 4.06 -19.13 -8.69
C THR A 301 2.97 -18.49 -9.55
N LEU A 302 3.23 -18.36 -10.85
CA LEU A 302 2.28 -17.95 -11.87
C LEU A 302 1.61 -19.18 -12.48
N GLY A 303 0.27 -19.18 -12.53
CA GLY A 303 -0.54 -20.28 -13.07
C GLY A 303 -1.50 -20.87 -12.02
N ASP A 304 -2.45 -21.70 -12.48
CA ASP A 304 -3.40 -22.35 -11.58
C ASP A 304 -2.72 -23.48 -10.81
N ALA A 305 -2.76 -23.42 -9.48
CA ALA A 305 -2.22 -24.45 -8.60
C ALA A 305 -2.91 -25.81 -8.79
N ALA A 306 -4.12 -25.84 -9.37
CA ALA A 306 -4.84 -27.06 -9.71
C ALA A 306 -4.33 -27.74 -11.00
N THR A 307 -3.51 -27.06 -11.81
CA THR A 307 -2.85 -27.62 -13.01
C THR A 307 -1.33 -27.43 -12.91
N PRO A 308 -0.59 -28.34 -12.25
CA PRO A 308 0.84 -28.18 -11.99
C PRO A 308 1.71 -28.13 -13.25
N ASP A 309 1.25 -28.74 -14.36
CA ASP A 309 1.90 -28.69 -15.66
C ASP A 309 1.74 -27.28 -16.27
N GLY A 310 2.65 -26.37 -15.92
CA GLY A 310 2.69 -24.99 -16.43
C GLY A 310 2.99 -23.92 -15.37
N ALA A 311 3.08 -24.29 -14.09
CA ALA A 311 3.45 -23.40 -13.00
C ALA A 311 4.85 -22.81 -13.20
N THR A 312 4.95 -21.49 -13.24
CA THR A 312 6.23 -20.77 -13.42
C THR A 312 6.60 -20.00 -12.16
N GLU A 313 7.83 -20.17 -11.65
CA GLU A 313 8.32 -19.39 -10.52
C GLU A 313 8.63 -17.95 -10.95
N VAL A 314 8.01 -16.99 -10.27
CA VAL A 314 8.05 -15.57 -10.61
C VAL A 314 8.38 -14.70 -9.41
N VAL A 315 8.88 -13.51 -9.71
CA VAL A 315 8.95 -12.38 -8.79
C VAL A 315 7.82 -11.42 -9.13
N VAL A 316 7.05 -11.05 -8.11
CA VAL A 316 6.02 -10.02 -8.19
C VAL A 316 6.55 -8.76 -7.53
N LYS A 317 6.63 -7.67 -8.29
CA LYS A 317 7.09 -6.36 -7.83
C LYS A 317 5.93 -5.36 -7.84
N PHE A 318 5.87 -4.53 -6.81
CA PHE A 318 5.06 -3.32 -6.80
C PHE A 318 5.96 -2.09 -6.74
N ALA A 319 5.76 -1.13 -7.65
CA ALA A 319 6.58 0.07 -7.79
C ALA A 319 5.74 1.27 -8.25
N SER A 320 6.13 2.50 -7.91
CA SER A 320 5.37 3.71 -8.31
C SER A 320 5.48 4.04 -9.81
N ARG A 321 6.53 3.54 -10.48
CA ARG A 321 6.78 3.68 -11.92
C ARG A 321 7.56 2.47 -12.41
N TYR A 322 7.45 2.16 -13.69
CA TYR A 322 8.17 1.04 -14.28
C TYR A 322 8.47 1.24 -15.76
N GLY A 323 9.73 1.06 -16.16
CA GLY A 323 10.20 1.13 -17.54
C GLY A 323 9.88 -0.14 -18.33
N GLU A 324 8.59 -0.42 -18.54
CA GLU A 324 8.12 -1.65 -19.21
C GLU A 324 8.75 -1.89 -20.58
N ALA A 325 8.80 -0.86 -21.43
CA ALA A 325 9.32 -1.00 -22.79
C ALA A 325 10.81 -1.36 -22.81
N ALA A 326 11.60 -0.76 -21.92
CA ALA A 326 13.02 -1.08 -21.74
C ALA A 326 13.22 -2.51 -21.21
N HIS A 327 12.39 -2.93 -20.24
CA HIS A 327 12.42 -4.30 -19.72
C HIS A 327 12.05 -5.31 -20.80
N ARG A 328 10.95 -5.12 -21.54
CA ARG A 328 10.55 -6.03 -22.63
C ARG A 328 11.65 -6.16 -23.69
N LEU A 329 12.25 -5.05 -24.11
CA LEU A 329 13.35 -5.04 -25.07
C LEU A 329 14.52 -5.92 -24.62
N LEU A 330 14.95 -5.81 -23.35
CA LEU A 330 16.04 -6.63 -22.83
C LEU A 330 15.62 -8.08 -22.54
N SER A 331 14.38 -8.30 -22.10
CA SER A 331 13.80 -9.63 -21.92
C SER A 331 13.82 -10.42 -23.23
N ASP A 332 13.41 -9.82 -24.34
CA ASP A 332 13.40 -10.45 -25.67
C ASP A 332 14.81 -10.82 -26.14
N ALA A 333 15.81 -10.02 -25.76
CA ALA A 333 17.22 -10.28 -25.99
C ALA A 333 17.87 -11.22 -24.95
N LYS A 334 17.11 -11.72 -23.96
CA LYS A 334 17.58 -12.55 -22.83
C LYS A 334 18.64 -11.86 -21.95
N LEU A 335 18.58 -10.54 -21.85
CA LEU A 335 19.46 -9.68 -21.03
C LEU A 335 18.73 -9.10 -19.80
N ALA A 336 17.46 -9.44 -19.63
CA ALA A 336 16.64 -9.22 -18.44
C ALA A 336 15.75 -10.45 -18.21
N PRO A 337 15.22 -10.65 -16.99
CA PRO A 337 14.22 -11.70 -16.74
C PRO A 337 13.02 -11.57 -17.68
N LYS A 338 12.37 -12.68 -18.02
CA LYS A 338 11.16 -12.61 -18.85
C LYS A 338 10.07 -11.83 -18.13
N LEU A 339 9.49 -10.84 -18.81
CA LEU A 339 8.36 -10.07 -18.28
C LEU A 339 7.02 -10.72 -18.66
N HIS A 340 6.26 -11.18 -17.67
CA HIS A 340 4.94 -11.81 -17.86
C HIS A 340 3.79 -10.83 -17.76
N TRP A 341 3.90 -9.85 -16.86
CA TRP A 341 2.84 -8.86 -16.62
C TRP A 341 3.44 -7.52 -16.17
N CYS A 342 2.85 -6.42 -16.62
CA CYS A 342 3.20 -5.08 -16.14
C CYS A 342 2.00 -4.15 -16.39
N GLU A 343 1.27 -3.79 -15.34
CA GLU A 343 0.14 -2.86 -15.45
C GLU A 343 -0.04 -2.02 -14.19
N PRO A 344 -0.64 -0.82 -14.31
CA PRO A 344 -1.05 -0.03 -13.16
C PRO A 344 -2.19 -0.70 -12.39
N ILE A 345 -2.09 -0.67 -11.06
CA ILE A 345 -3.11 -1.12 -10.10
C ILE A 345 -3.64 0.06 -9.30
N ILE A 346 -4.84 -0.10 -8.74
CA ILE A 346 -5.37 0.87 -7.78
C ILE A 346 -4.46 0.92 -6.55
N GLY A 347 -4.24 2.13 -6.05
CA GLY A 347 -3.17 2.43 -5.09
C GLY A 347 -2.02 3.24 -5.70
N GLY A 348 -2.05 3.51 -7.02
CA GLY A 348 -1.05 4.36 -7.68
C GLY A 348 0.30 3.66 -7.89
N LEU A 349 0.29 2.33 -8.01
CA LEU A 349 1.48 1.51 -8.23
C LEU A 349 1.31 0.72 -9.54
N PHE A 350 2.43 0.26 -10.07
CA PHE A 350 2.51 -0.81 -11.06
C PHE A 350 2.66 -2.14 -10.36
N MET A 351 1.97 -3.16 -10.87
CA MET A 351 2.25 -4.55 -10.57
C MET A 351 3.03 -5.15 -11.74
N VAL A 352 4.18 -5.74 -11.43
CA VAL A 352 5.10 -6.32 -12.40
C VAL A 352 5.34 -7.78 -12.01
N VAL A 353 5.17 -8.69 -12.96
CA VAL A 353 5.44 -10.12 -12.78
C VAL A 353 6.50 -10.55 -13.77
N MET A 354 7.62 -11.07 -13.28
CA MET A 354 8.78 -11.46 -14.09
C MET A 354 9.39 -12.78 -13.61
N ASP A 355 10.16 -13.46 -14.46
CA ASP A 355 10.85 -14.70 -14.09
C ASP A 355 11.69 -14.55 -12.81
N HIS A 356 11.66 -15.57 -11.96
CA HIS A 356 12.60 -15.70 -10.86
C HIS A 356 13.88 -16.40 -11.33
N LEU A 357 15.02 -15.70 -11.25
CA LEU A 357 16.34 -16.27 -11.56
C LEU A 357 16.83 -17.11 -10.36
N GLU A 358 16.46 -18.40 -10.29
CA GLU A 358 16.74 -19.27 -9.13
C GLU A 358 18.22 -19.36 -8.75
N ASP A 359 19.11 -19.47 -9.74
CA ASP A 359 20.58 -19.50 -9.55
C ASP A 359 21.20 -18.09 -9.53
N GLY A 360 20.36 -17.06 -9.56
CA GLY A 360 20.77 -15.66 -9.68
C GLY A 360 21.33 -15.07 -8.39
N ALA A 361 22.46 -14.39 -8.48
CA ALA A 361 22.98 -13.55 -7.41
C ALA A 361 23.39 -12.18 -7.94
N SER A 362 22.99 -11.10 -7.24
CA SER A 362 23.47 -9.76 -7.59
C SER A 362 24.99 -9.66 -7.43
N ILE A 363 25.64 -8.79 -8.20
CA ILE A 363 27.08 -8.52 -8.04
C ILE A 363 27.39 -8.12 -6.59
N TRP A 364 26.55 -7.28 -5.99
CA TRP A 364 26.67 -6.93 -4.57
C TRP A 364 26.69 -8.16 -3.65
N ARG A 365 25.79 -9.12 -3.86
CA ARG A 365 25.71 -10.35 -3.05
C ARG A 365 26.92 -11.25 -3.29
N LEU A 366 27.39 -11.37 -4.52
CA LEU A 366 28.59 -12.15 -4.84
C LEU A 366 29.81 -11.62 -4.08
N ARG A 367 29.94 -10.30 -3.95
CA ARG A 367 31.06 -9.62 -3.28
C ARG A 367 30.95 -9.62 -1.75
N ASN A 368 29.74 -9.43 -1.22
CA ASN A 368 29.50 -9.22 0.21
C ASN A 368 29.04 -10.48 0.96
N SER A 369 29.00 -11.63 0.29
CA SER A 369 28.72 -12.91 0.96
C SER A 369 29.90 -13.38 1.81
N SER A 370 29.64 -14.30 2.75
CA SER A 370 30.68 -14.90 3.62
C SER A 370 31.78 -15.63 2.85
N ARG A 371 31.54 -15.97 1.58
CA ARG A 371 32.52 -16.53 0.65
C ARG A 371 32.41 -15.77 -0.67
N PRO A 372 33.11 -14.63 -0.81
CA PRO A 372 33.05 -13.82 -2.01
C PRO A 372 33.39 -14.64 -3.25
N LYS A 373 32.58 -14.48 -4.30
CA LYS A 373 32.81 -15.15 -5.58
C LYS A 373 33.26 -14.12 -6.62
N PRO A 374 34.20 -14.48 -7.51
CA PRO A 374 34.55 -13.60 -8.62
C PRO A 374 33.32 -13.39 -9.52
N VAL A 375 33.18 -12.18 -10.03
CA VAL A 375 32.16 -11.88 -11.04
C VAL A 375 32.69 -12.40 -12.39
N PRO A 376 31.96 -13.30 -13.09
CA PRO A 376 32.39 -13.77 -14.39
C PRO A 376 32.52 -12.61 -15.38
N GLU A 377 33.57 -12.60 -16.19
CA GLU A 377 33.79 -11.53 -17.20
C GLU A 377 32.63 -11.40 -18.19
N ALA A 378 31.95 -12.52 -18.47
CA ALA A 378 30.76 -12.55 -19.31
C ALA A 378 29.65 -11.62 -18.80
N VAL A 379 29.48 -11.51 -17.48
CA VAL A 379 28.45 -10.66 -16.88
C VAL A 379 28.63 -9.19 -17.29
N LEU A 380 29.84 -8.66 -17.24
CA LEU A 380 30.10 -7.27 -17.66
C LEU A 380 29.96 -7.08 -19.17
N ARG A 381 30.31 -8.09 -19.97
CA ARG A 381 30.06 -8.06 -21.42
C ARG A 381 28.56 -8.00 -21.72
N ASP A 382 27.76 -8.78 -21.01
CA ASP A 382 26.30 -8.81 -21.18
C ASP A 382 25.67 -7.49 -20.73
N VAL A 383 26.10 -6.93 -19.60
CA VAL A 383 25.65 -5.60 -19.14
C VAL A 383 25.95 -4.53 -20.19
N LYS A 384 27.17 -4.52 -20.74
CA LYS A 384 27.54 -3.57 -21.79
C LYS A 384 26.69 -3.76 -23.05
N GLY A 385 26.41 -5.02 -23.42
CA GLY A 385 25.50 -5.35 -24.51
C GLY A 385 24.06 -4.86 -24.26
N ALA A 386 23.57 -5.00 -23.03
CA ALA A 386 22.25 -4.54 -22.61
C ALA A 386 22.11 -3.02 -22.69
N LEU A 387 23.09 -2.27 -22.17
CA LEU A 387 23.10 -0.81 -22.27
C LEU A 387 23.14 -0.34 -23.72
N LYS A 388 24.00 -0.96 -24.55
CA LYS A 388 24.05 -0.66 -25.98
C LYS A 388 22.69 -0.86 -26.64
N LEU A 389 22.01 -1.97 -26.37
CA LEU A 389 20.69 -2.27 -26.95
C LEU A 389 19.64 -1.27 -26.49
N LEU A 390 19.62 -0.88 -25.21
CA LEU A 390 18.75 0.18 -24.70
C LEU A 390 19.03 1.51 -25.44
N HIS A 391 20.30 1.87 -25.56
CA HIS A 391 20.72 3.14 -26.14
C HIS A 391 20.38 3.25 -27.63
N GLU A 392 20.57 2.17 -28.40
CA GLU A 392 20.16 2.08 -29.80
C GLU A 392 18.65 2.30 -29.98
N ASN A 393 17.85 1.94 -28.97
CA ASN A 393 16.40 2.12 -28.93
C ASN A 393 15.95 3.36 -28.14
N ARG A 394 16.87 4.30 -27.87
CA ARG A 394 16.61 5.56 -27.16
C ARG A 394 16.09 5.40 -25.73
N PHE A 395 16.45 4.30 -25.07
CA PHE A 395 16.22 4.13 -23.63
C PHE A 395 17.50 4.38 -22.83
N VAL A 396 17.31 4.81 -21.59
CA VAL A 396 18.32 4.96 -20.54
C VAL A 396 17.88 4.08 -19.38
N PHE A 397 18.79 3.30 -18.80
CA PHE A 397 18.50 2.44 -17.67
C PHE A 397 18.38 3.24 -16.36
N GLY A 398 19.33 4.16 -16.14
CA GLY A 398 19.28 5.23 -15.14
C GLY A 398 19.68 4.85 -13.72
N ASP A 399 19.60 3.58 -13.33
CA ASP A 399 19.98 3.10 -11.98
C ASP A 399 20.95 1.92 -12.07
N LEU A 400 21.98 2.01 -12.91
CA LEU A 400 22.97 0.94 -13.01
C LEU A 400 23.88 0.93 -11.77
N ARG A 401 23.86 -0.19 -11.04
CA ARG A 401 24.65 -0.45 -9.84
C ARG A 401 24.78 -1.95 -9.60
N ASP A 402 25.71 -2.35 -8.73
CA ASP A 402 26.01 -3.75 -8.45
C ASP A 402 24.84 -4.55 -7.85
N THR A 403 23.86 -3.88 -7.23
CA THR A 403 22.61 -4.52 -6.75
C THR A 403 21.58 -4.77 -7.86
N ASN A 404 21.64 -4.01 -8.96
CA ASN A 404 20.70 -4.08 -10.10
C ASN A 404 21.25 -4.93 -11.27
N VAL A 405 22.37 -5.60 -11.07
CA VAL A 405 22.95 -6.58 -11.99
C VAL A 405 22.99 -7.95 -11.34
N VAL A 406 22.30 -8.93 -11.93
CA VAL A 406 22.23 -10.32 -11.46
C VAL A 406 23.04 -11.23 -12.37
N SER A 407 23.95 -12.01 -11.80
CA SER A 407 24.66 -13.09 -12.48
C SER A 407 23.87 -14.39 -12.30
N SER A 408 23.49 -15.04 -13.39
CA SER A 408 22.85 -16.37 -13.39
C SER A 408 23.44 -17.21 -14.52
N LYS A 409 23.90 -18.43 -14.21
CA LYS A 409 24.55 -19.34 -15.19
C LYS A 409 25.66 -18.66 -16.00
N GLU A 410 26.49 -17.85 -15.31
CA GLU A 410 27.58 -17.01 -15.86
C GLU A 410 27.14 -15.89 -16.81
N GLN A 411 25.84 -15.70 -17.02
CA GLN A 411 25.27 -14.61 -17.80
C GLN A 411 24.85 -13.43 -16.91
N GLY A 412 25.01 -12.21 -17.43
CA GLY A 412 24.57 -10.98 -16.77
C GLY A 412 23.15 -10.56 -17.17
N PHE A 413 22.33 -10.22 -16.18
CA PHE A 413 20.97 -9.71 -16.35
C PHE A 413 20.82 -8.35 -15.67
N LEU A 414 20.21 -7.40 -16.36
CA LEU A 414 19.72 -6.16 -15.74
C LEU A 414 18.36 -6.43 -15.08
N VAL A 415 18.19 -5.93 -13.86
CA VAL A 415 16.94 -5.99 -13.08
C VAL A 415 16.65 -4.63 -12.47
N ASP A 416 15.43 -4.40 -11.97
CA ASP A 416 15.02 -3.11 -11.35
C ASP A 416 14.90 -1.95 -12.36
N PHE A 417 13.92 -2.07 -13.26
CA PHE A 417 13.62 -1.08 -14.32
C PHE A 417 12.78 0.11 -13.86
N ASP A 418 12.70 0.41 -12.55
CA ASP A 418 11.81 1.48 -12.06
C ASP A 418 12.17 2.84 -12.65
N TRP A 419 13.46 3.08 -12.87
CA TRP A 419 13.95 4.36 -13.37
C TRP A 419 14.12 4.37 -14.89
N ALA A 420 14.15 3.20 -15.52
CA ALA A 420 14.36 3.11 -16.96
C ALA A 420 13.30 3.94 -17.72
N GLY A 421 13.76 4.65 -18.74
CA GLY A 421 12.95 5.64 -19.45
C GLY A 421 13.59 6.06 -20.77
N LYS A 422 12.88 6.88 -21.54
CA LYS A 422 13.33 7.41 -22.82
C LYS A 422 14.34 8.55 -22.63
N GLU A 423 15.41 8.48 -23.39
CA GLU A 423 16.43 9.54 -23.48
C GLU A 423 15.80 10.86 -23.91
N GLY A 424 16.11 11.93 -23.19
CA GLY A 424 15.66 13.30 -23.51
C GLY A 424 14.21 13.60 -23.12
N GLU A 425 13.44 12.59 -22.71
CA GLU A 425 12.01 12.72 -22.38
C GLU A 425 11.76 12.43 -20.90
N ASP A 426 12.16 11.24 -20.43
CA ASP A 426 11.94 10.82 -19.05
C ASP A 426 12.94 11.45 -18.08
N ARG A 427 12.53 11.54 -16.82
CA ARG A 427 13.27 12.22 -15.76
C ARG A 427 13.57 11.31 -14.58
N TYR A 428 14.65 11.61 -13.89
CA TYR A 428 14.94 10.99 -12.59
C TYR A 428 13.84 11.31 -11.56
N PRO A 429 13.66 10.46 -10.55
CA PRO A 429 12.76 10.76 -9.44
C PRO A 429 13.07 12.12 -8.79
N ALA A 430 12.02 12.83 -8.37
CA ALA A 430 12.20 14.07 -7.61
C ALA A 430 12.81 13.83 -6.21
N ALA A 431 12.65 12.61 -5.68
CA ALA A 431 13.24 12.17 -4.41
C ALA A 431 14.60 11.47 -4.59
N LEU A 432 15.31 11.75 -5.68
CA LEU A 432 16.64 11.18 -5.93
C LEU A 432 17.61 11.57 -4.79
N ASN A 433 18.30 10.58 -4.22
CA ASN A 433 19.37 10.85 -3.26
C ASN A 433 20.63 11.33 -4.00
N GLU A 434 20.86 12.65 -4.00
CA GLU A 434 21.99 13.28 -4.66
C GLU A 434 23.33 13.05 -3.95
N ASN A 435 23.35 12.45 -2.75
CA ASN A 435 24.58 12.11 -2.04
C ASN A 435 25.32 10.91 -2.62
N ASN A 436 24.66 10.13 -3.49
CA ASN A 436 25.30 9.04 -4.21
C ASN A 436 26.22 9.58 -5.31
N LYS A 437 27.20 8.78 -5.73
CA LYS A 437 28.11 9.14 -6.83
C LYS A 437 27.39 8.98 -8.17
N TRP A 438 26.80 10.06 -8.66
CA TRP A 438 26.16 10.11 -9.98
C TRP A 438 27.01 10.86 -10.99
N HIS A 439 26.62 10.76 -12.27
CA HIS A 439 27.12 11.66 -13.31
C HIS A 439 26.79 13.11 -12.95
N ALA A 440 27.65 14.07 -13.32
CA ALA A 440 27.54 15.47 -12.87
C ALA A 440 26.21 16.16 -13.25
N GLU A 441 25.54 15.69 -14.28
CA GLU A 441 24.25 16.23 -14.76
C GLU A 441 23.03 15.56 -14.12
N VAL A 442 23.23 14.46 -13.37
CA VAL A 442 22.17 13.74 -12.68
C VAL A 442 21.85 14.46 -11.37
N ARG A 443 20.62 14.96 -11.29
CA ARG A 443 20.02 15.60 -10.11
C ARG A 443 18.54 15.28 -10.05
N ALA A 444 17.88 15.59 -8.94
CA ALA A 444 16.46 15.42 -8.77
C ALA A 444 15.69 16.01 -9.98
N HIS A 445 14.84 15.19 -10.60
CA HIS A 445 14.02 15.56 -11.75
C HIS A 445 14.78 15.99 -13.02
N ALA A 446 16.09 15.74 -13.12
CA ALA A 446 16.85 15.94 -14.35
C ALA A 446 16.38 15.01 -15.46
N VAL A 447 16.54 15.45 -16.71
CA VAL A 447 16.28 14.64 -17.91
C VAL A 447 17.33 13.53 -18.03
N MET A 448 16.89 12.34 -18.41
CA MET A 448 17.76 11.19 -18.59
C MET A 448 18.57 11.27 -19.88
N SER A 449 19.86 10.91 -19.80
CA SER A 449 20.80 10.86 -20.91
C SER A 449 21.58 9.55 -20.87
N LYS A 450 21.95 9.01 -22.04
CA LYS A 450 22.74 7.77 -22.16
C LYS A 450 24.11 7.88 -21.49
N ALA A 451 24.69 9.08 -21.50
CA ALA A 451 25.96 9.37 -20.82
C ALA A 451 25.90 9.07 -19.32
N HIS A 452 24.71 9.06 -18.71
CA HIS A 452 24.54 8.70 -17.32
C HIS A 452 24.75 7.20 -17.10
N ASP A 453 24.23 6.35 -17.99
CA ASP A 453 24.47 4.91 -17.95
C ASP A 453 25.95 4.59 -18.23
N ASP A 454 26.57 5.29 -19.20
CA ASP A 454 27.99 5.12 -19.52
C ASP A 454 28.86 5.40 -18.30
N TYR A 455 28.61 6.52 -17.62
CA TYR A 455 29.28 6.85 -16.37
C TYR A 455 29.07 5.80 -15.29
N GLN A 456 27.82 5.34 -15.09
CA GLN A 456 27.51 4.30 -14.10
C GLN A 456 28.22 2.97 -14.43
N PHE A 457 28.34 2.63 -15.72
CA PHE A 457 29.04 1.44 -16.17
C PHE A 457 30.53 1.53 -15.89
N GLU A 458 31.16 2.67 -16.16
CA GLU A 458 32.56 2.92 -15.81
C GLU A 458 32.80 2.79 -14.30
N GLN A 459 31.90 3.32 -13.47
CA GLN A 459 31.99 3.18 -12.02
C GLN A 459 31.84 1.73 -11.58
N LEU A 460 30.92 0.96 -12.18
CA LEU A 460 30.72 -0.45 -11.88
C LEU A 460 31.95 -1.28 -12.28
N GLU A 461 32.49 -1.05 -13.48
CA GLU A 461 33.67 -1.75 -13.98
C GLU A 461 34.90 -1.46 -13.12
N ALA A 462 35.10 -0.19 -12.72
CA ALA A 462 36.21 0.22 -11.85
C ALA A 462 36.15 -0.40 -10.44
N GLN A 463 34.96 -0.75 -9.95
CA GLN A 463 34.78 -1.42 -8.65
C GLN A 463 35.11 -2.93 -8.68
N LEU A 464 35.20 -3.51 -9.88
CA LEU A 464 35.40 -4.94 -10.10
C LEU A 464 36.82 -5.30 -10.57
N LYS A 465 37.60 -4.29 -10.97
CA LYS A 465 39.05 -4.37 -11.12
C LYS A 465 39.73 -4.18 -9.77
#